data_AF-A0A077Y4I2-F1
#
_entry.id   AF-A0A077Y4I2-F1
#
_cell.length_a   1.000
_cell.length_b   1.000
_cell.length_c   1.000
_cell.angle_alpha   90.00
_cell.angle_beta   90.00
_cell.angle_gamma   90.00
#
_symmetry.space_group_name_H-M   'P 1'
#
loop_
_entity.id
_entity.type
_entity.pdbx_description
1 polymer ?
#
loop_
_entity_poly.entity_id
_entity_poly.type
_entity_poly.pdbx_seq_one_letter_code
_entity_poly.pdbx_strand_id
1 'polypeptide(L)'
;MNEELKKINYNEYKRRLKKLSEELTKERKKKTIHKDKQNENILKLEEELKKLNELYNGKNNDNNTIIEQNNYNDNIIPDNLYSYNVVSKKSLKNKAKMKKKEMEEELNEQSRSKIGQEEYNQLLDILKIKNQTIYSIPPDGNCLYESIIHQLKQRIKNFKFSKNNFLQIMNQDNFSLNIIDLKNYQQNKNIFDFSIFESFDPNHLTSDILRFLTSVYILQNYDLFINFIYKYAEQDNNDPCYNYCQQIMNGIYGSEIEITALSNILKKKITVQDINMSISYGENYDEELFICFHHNLYTLGKHYNSVIDL
;
A
#
# COMPACT_ATOMS: atom_id res chain seq x y z
N MET A 1 -23.24 -41.93 38.37
CA MET A 1 -22.18 -42.35 37.43
C MET A 1 -21.77 -41.10 36.68
N ASN A 2 -20.70 -40.42 37.15
CA ASN A 2 -20.24 -39.16 36.59
C ASN A 2 -19.43 -39.44 35.32
N GLU A 3 -19.97 -39.11 34.15
CA GLU A 3 -19.17 -38.98 32.94
C GLU A 3 -18.48 -37.61 32.99
N GLU A 4 -17.21 -37.58 33.40
CA GLU A 4 -16.34 -36.43 33.17
C GLU A 4 -16.23 -36.19 31.65
N LEU A 5 -16.87 -35.13 31.17
CA LEU A 5 -16.73 -34.65 29.79
C LEU A 5 -15.27 -34.27 29.54
N LYS A 6 -14.53 -35.16 28.87
CA LYS A 6 -13.14 -34.94 28.45
C LYS A 6 -13.05 -33.71 27.55
N LYS A 7 -12.44 -32.63 28.06
CA LYS A 7 -12.08 -31.46 27.26
C LYS A 7 -11.06 -31.85 26.21
N ILE A 8 -11.33 -31.52 24.95
CA ILE A 8 -10.43 -31.78 23.83
C ILE A 8 -9.42 -30.65 23.67
N ASN A 9 -8.15 -30.98 23.36
CA ASN A 9 -7.11 -29.97 23.10
C ASN A 9 -7.39 -29.25 21.76
N TYR A 10 -7.00 -27.98 21.65
CA TYR A 10 -7.17 -27.12 20.48
C TYR A 10 -6.75 -27.76 19.15
N ASN A 11 -5.61 -28.46 19.13
CA ASN A 11 -5.12 -29.11 17.90
C ASN A 11 -6.05 -30.24 17.44
N GLU A 12 -6.65 -30.97 18.38
CA GLU A 12 -7.62 -32.03 18.10
C GLU A 12 -8.98 -31.44 17.66
N TYR A 13 -9.44 -30.39 18.33
CA TYR A 13 -10.63 -29.63 17.96
C TYR A 13 -10.52 -29.08 16.53
N LYS A 14 -9.42 -28.40 16.19
CA LYS A 14 -9.19 -27.84 14.85
C LYS A 14 -9.19 -28.91 13.76
N ARG A 15 -8.60 -30.08 14.02
CA ARG A 15 -8.59 -31.21 13.09
C ARG A 15 -9.99 -31.80 12.88
N ARG A 16 -10.78 -31.95 13.94
CA ARG A 16 -12.16 -32.48 13.88
C ARG A 16 -13.11 -31.48 13.19
N LEU A 17 -12.98 -30.19 13.49
CA LEU A 17 -13.79 -29.12 12.89
C LEU A 17 -13.55 -29.01 11.37
N LYS A 18 -12.30 -29.16 10.93
CA LYS A 18 -11.98 -29.19 9.49
C LYS A 18 -12.67 -30.38 8.79
N LYS A 19 -12.66 -31.56 9.40
CA LYS A 19 -13.30 -32.75 8.81
C LYS A 19 -14.82 -32.61 8.72
N LEU A 20 -15.47 -32.20 9.81
CA LEU A 20 -16.93 -32.01 9.85
C LEU A 20 -17.42 -30.93 8.87
N SER A 21 -16.68 -29.82 8.73
CA SER A 21 -17.03 -28.77 7.76
C SER A 21 -16.83 -29.21 6.30
N GLU A 22 -15.81 -30.01 6.02
CA GLU A 22 -15.62 -30.62 4.70
C GLU A 22 -16.71 -31.66 4.37
N GLU A 23 -17.19 -32.42 5.35
CA GLU A 23 -18.28 -33.38 5.17
C GLU A 23 -19.63 -32.68 4.96
N LEU A 24 -19.95 -31.63 5.72
CA LEU A 24 -21.14 -30.81 5.52
C LEU A 24 -21.19 -30.15 4.15
N THR A 25 -20.07 -29.62 3.69
CA THR A 25 -19.99 -28.98 2.37
C THR A 25 -20.10 -30.00 1.23
N LYS A 26 -19.58 -31.21 1.42
CA LYS A 26 -19.77 -32.32 0.47
C LYS A 26 -21.23 -32.78 0.45
N GLU A 27 -21.85 -32.99 1.61
CA GLU A 27 -23.27 -33.40 1.69
C GLU A 27 -24.20 -32.36 1.09
N ARG A 28 -24.00 -31.05 1.36
CA ARG A 28 -24.81 -29.97 0.76
C ARG A 28 -24.66 -29.87 -0.77
N LYS A 29 -23.55 -30.35 -1.33
CA LYS A 29 -23.26 -30.31 -2.78
C LYS A 29 -23.69 -31.57 -3.54
N LYS A 30 -24.04 -32.66 -2.85
CA LYS A 30 -24.52 -33.87 -3.51
C LYS A 30 -25.88 -33.59 -4.16
N LYS A 31 -25.98 -33.85 -5.48
CA LYS A 31 -27.26 -33.87 -6.19
C LYS A 31 -27.86 -35.27 -6.02
N THR A 32 -28.76 -35.44 -5.05
CA THR A 32 -29.42 -36.72 -4.76
C THR A 32 -30.92 -36.65 -5.01
N ILE A 33 -31.52 -37.78 -5.38
CA ILE A 33 -32.96 -37.92 -5.61
C ILE A 33 -33.72 -38.01 -4.26
N HIS A 34 -33.06 -38.50 -3.20
CA HIS A 34 -33.61 -38.60 -1.84
C HIS A 34 -33.19 -37.40 -0.98
N LYS A 35 -33.84 -36.26 -1.19
CA LYS A 35 -33.59 -35.01 -0.43
C LYS A 35 -33.77 -35.15 1.08
N ASP A 36 -34.72 -35.97 1.53
CA ASP A 36 -35.01 -36.12 2.97
C ASP A 36 -33.86 -36.78 3.72
N LYS A 37 -33.24 -37.80 3.12
CA LYS A 37 -32.06 -38.48 3.68
C LYS A 37 -30.83 -37.56 3.71
N GLN A 38 -30.70 -36.69 2.72
CA GLN A 38 -29.65 -35.66 2.68
C GLN A 38 -29.83 -34.63 3.80
N ASN A 39 -31.06 -34.17 4.04
CA ASN A 39 -31.37 -33.25 5.14
C ASN A 39 -31.13 -33.88 6.51
N GLU A 40 -31.50 -35.15 6.70
CA GLU A 40 -31.25 -35.89 7.94
C GLU A 40 -29.75 -36.02 8.24
N ASN A 41 -28.93 -36.28 7.21
CA ASN A 41 -27.48 -36.33 7.35
C ASN A 41 -26.87 -34.97 7.71
N ILE A 42 -27.38 -33.88 7.11
CA ILE A 42 -26.95 -32.51 7.42
C ILE A 42 -27.26 -32.18 8.89
N LEU A 43 -28.48 -32.52 9.35
CA LEU A 43 -28.90 -32.34 10.75
C LEU A 43 -27.99 -33.08 11.73
N LYS A 44 -27.64 -34.34 11.43
CA LYS A 44 -26.71 -35.13 12.27
C LYS A 44 -25.32 -34.49 12.35
N LEU A 45 -24.78 -34.04 11.22
CA LEU A 45 -23.47 -33.38 11.18
C LEU A 45 -23.47 -32.02 11.90
N GLU A 46 -24.59 -31.29 11.86
CA GLU A 46 -24.79 -30.04 12.62
C GLU A 46 -24.88 -30.29 14.14
N GLU A 47 -25.56 -31.35 14.56
CA GLU A 47 -25.57 -31.78 15.97
C GLU A 47 -24.18 -32.22 16.46
N GLU A 48 -23.41 -32.93 15.64
CA GLU A 48 -22.03 -33.31 15.98
C GLU A 48 -21.11 -32.11 16.11
N LEU A 49 -21.25 -31.10 15.25
CA LEU A 49 -20.54 -29.83 15.41
C LEU A 49 -20.91 -29.12 16.71
N LYS A 50 -22.19 -29.14 17.09
CA LYS A 50 -22.65 -28.55 18.35
C LYS A 50 -22.02 -29.26 19.56
N LYS A 51 -22.04 -30.60 19.58
CA LYS A 51 -21.40 -31.41 20.63
C LYS A 51 -19.88 -31.17 20.69
N LEU A 52 -19.22 -31.04 19.54
CA LEU A 52 -17.78 -30.73 19.46
C LEU A 52 -17.46 -29.38 20.09
N ASN A 53 -18.31 -28.37 19.86
CA ASN A 53 -18.16 -27.05 20.46
C ASN A 53 -18.39 -27.07 21.97
N GLU A 54 -19.39 -27.85 22.44
CA GLU A 54 -19.64 -28.06 23.87
C GLU A 54 -18.47 -28.75 24.58
N LEU A 55 -17.85 -29.74 23.93
CA LEU A 55 -16.66 -30.45 24.42
C LEU A 55 -15.42 -29.55 24.54
N TYR A 56 -15.31 -28.51 23.70
CA TYR A 56 -14.19 -27.57 23.74
C TYR A 56 -14.44 -26.40 24.71
N ASN A 57 -15.63 -25.80 24.68
CA ASN A 57 -15.90 -24.56 25.42
C ASN A 57 -16.25 -24.78 26.91
N GLY A 58 -16.78 -25.95 27.28
CA GLY A 58 -17.26 -26.22 28.65
C GLY A 58 -18.50 -25.38 29.01
N LYS A 59 -19.50 -25.99 29.65
CA LYS A 59 -20.69 -25.27 30.11
C LYS A 59 -20.31 -24.30 31.24
N ASN A 60 -20.33 -22.99 30.98
CA ASN A 60 -20.45 -21.96 32.01
C ASN A 60 -21.35 -20.84 31.47
N ASN A 61 -22.59 -20.82 31.95
CA ASN A 61 -23.49 -19.66 31.94
C ASN A 61 -23.53 -19.15 33.37
N ASP A 62 -23.36 -17.84 33.58
CA ASP A 62 -24.12 -17.07 34.56
C ASP A 62 -23.98 -15.55 34.31
N ASN A 63 -25.08 -14.98 33.80
CA ASN A 63 -25.76 -13.73 34.15
C ASN A 63 -24.95 -12.42 34.41
N ASN A 64 -25.22 -11.37 33.62
CA ASN A 64 -26.22 -10.37 34.03
C ASN A 64 -26.60 -9.34 32.95
N THR A 65 -27.92 -9.27 32.77
CA THR A 65 -28.85 -8.33 32.12
C THR A 65 -28.67 -6.86 32.47
N ILE A 66 -28.88 -5.94 31.51
CA ILE A 66 -29.71 -4.72 31.67
C ILE A 66 -30.49 -4.47 30.35
N ILE A 67 -31.78 -4.15 30.53
CA ILE A 67 -32.89 -3.97 29.58
C ILE A 67 -33.13 -2.47 29.36
N GLU A 68 -33.62 -2.05 28.17
CA GLU A 68 -34.75 -1.11 27.94
C GLU A 68 -34.95 -0.91 26.41
N GLN A 69 -35.96 -1.55 25.79
CA GLN A 69 -37.34 -1.04 25.48
C GLN A 69 -37.36 0.11 24.44
N ASN A 70 -38.16 0.16 23.37
CA ASN A 70 -39.26 -0.64 22.80
C ASN A 70 -39.53 -0.12 21.37
N ASN A 71 -39.89 -0.99 20.42
CA ASN A 71 -41.14 -0.88 19.63
C ASN A 71 -41.36 -2.09 18.71
N TYR A 72 -42.54 -2.69 18.86
CA TYR A 72 -43.03 -3.92 18.25
C TYR A 72 -43.37 -3.79 16.76
N ASN A 73 -43.06 -4.85 15.99
CA ASN A 73 -43.99 -5.46 15.05
C ASN A 73 -43.61 -6.93 14.80
N ASP A 74 -44.58 -7.82 14.99
CA ASP A 74 -44.45 -9.28 14.98
C ASP A 74 -44.07 -9.87 13.62
N ASN A 75 -43.03 -10.69 13.61
CA ASN A 75 -42.95 -11.94 12.86
C ASN A 75 -41.94 -12.85 13.57
N ILE A 76 -42.44 -13.92 14.17
CA ILE A 76 -41.67 -14.91 14.94
C ILE A 76 -40.76 -15.67 13.97
N ILE A 77 -39.51 -15.22 13.86
CA ILE A 77 -38.35 -15.98 13.38
C ILE A 77 -37.40 -16.06 14.58
N PRO A 78 -36.89 -17.24 14.98
CA PRO A 78 -36.04 -17.37 16.16
C PRO A 78 -34.65 -16.76 15.92
N ASP A 79 -34.56 -15.43 16.01
CA ASP A 79 -33.34 -14.65 15.98
C ASP A 79 -32.77 -14.51 17.40
N ASN A 80 -31.79 -15.35 17.75
CA ASN A 80 -30.56 -14.99 18.48
C ASN A 80 -29.84 -16.22 19.06
N LEU A 81 -29.34 -17.11 18.19
CA LEU A 81 -28.32 -18.08 18.60
C LEU A 81 -27.01 -17.96 17.80
N TYR A 82 -26.73 -16.78 17.26
CA TYR A 82 -25.47 -16.44 16.63
C TYR A 82 -25.08 -14.99 16.91
N SER A 83 -24.75 -14.67 18.17
CA SER A 83 -23.80 -13.59 18.41
C SER A 83 -22.39 -14.10 18.08
N TYR A 84 -22.16 -14.35 16.78
CA TYR A 84 -20.83 -14.18 16.26
C TYR A 84 -20.45 -12.74 16.57
N ASN A 85 -19.31 -12.53 17.22
CA ASN A 85 -18.58 -11.29 17.00
C ASN A 85 -18.37 -11.21 15.48
N VAL A 86 -19.24 -10.49 14.79
CA VAL A 86 -19.11 -10.20 13.38
C VAL A 86 -17.84 -9.39 13.30
N VAL A 87 -16.73 -10.07 13.02
CA VAL A 87 -15.49 -9.44 12.58
C VAL A 87 -15.94 -8.65 11.36
N SER A 88 -16.10 -7.35 11.54
CA SER A 88 -16.65 -6.46 10.51
C SER A 88 -15.90 -6.72 9.20
N LYS A 89 -16.56 -6.58 8.04
CA LYS A 89 -15.86 -6.67 6.74
C LYS A 89 -14.58 -5.82 6.72
N LYS A 90 -14.56 -4.72 7.49
CA LYS A 90 -13.39 -3.88 7.78
C LYS A 90 -12.28 -4.63 8.54
N SER A 91 -12.58 -5.37 9.60
CA SER A 91 -11.58 -6.15 10.35
C SER A 91 -11.03 -7.35 9.57
N LEU A 92 -11.85 -8.03 8.75
CA LEU A 92 -11.35 -9.04 7.81
C LEU A 92 -10.43 -8.44 6.73
N LYS A 93 -10.80 -7.28 6.17
CA LYS A 93 -9.96 -6.53 5.22
C LYS A 93 -8.66 -6.05 5.87
N ASN A 94 -8.71 -5.59 7.12
CA ASN A 94 -7.53 -5.19 7.89
C ASN A 94 -6.61 -6.38 8.16
N LYS A 95 -7.15 -7.53 8.56
CA LYS A 95 -6.36 -8.74 8.79
C LYS A 95 -5.73 -9.28 7.51
N ALA A 96 -6.44 -9.21 6.37
CA ALA A 96 -5.90 -9.54 5.06
C ALA A 96 -4.80 -8.54 4.63
N LYS A 97 -5.00 -7.23 4.88
CA LYS A 97 -4.00 -6.19 4.62
C LYS A 97 -2.75 -6.37 5.49
N MET A 98 -2.91 -6.69 6.78
CA MET A 98 -1.79 -6.98 7.68
C MET A 98 -1.01 -8.21 7.23
N LYS A 99 -1.68 -9.34 6.95
CA LYS A 99 -1.00 -10.53 6.43
C LYS A 99 -0.28 -10.28 5.11
N LYS A 100 -0.86 -9.48 4.22
CA LYS A 100 -0.22 -9.07 2.97
C LYS A 100 1.03 -8.23 3.24
N LYS A 101 0.93 -7.26 4.16
CA LYS A 101 2.06 -6.41 4.57
C LYS A 101 3.19 -7.23 5.23
N GLU A 102 2.85 -8.17 6.10
CA GLU A 102 3.80 -9.09 6.75
C GLU A 102 4.54 -9.95 5.70
N MET A 103 3.81 -10.52 4.74
CA MET A 103 4.40 -11.32 3.65
C MET A 103 5.29 -10.47 2.72
N GLU A 104 4.88 -9.23 2.43
CA GLU A 104 5.69 -8.28 1.65
C GLU A 104 6.95 -7.86 2.42
N GLU A 105 6.86 -7.64 3.73
CA GLU A 105 8.01 -7.33 4.59
C GLU A 105 9.00 -8.49 4.65
N GLU A 106 8.53 -9.73 4.81
CA GLU A 106 9.38 -10.93 4.77
C GLU A 106 10.10 -11.08 3.42
N LEU A 107 9.39 -10.87 2.30
CA LEU A 107 10.00 -10.93 0.97
C LEU A 107 11.06 -9.85 0.78
N ASN A 108 10.79 -8.63 1.26
CA ASN A 108 11.74 -7.52 1.20
C ASN A 108 12.98 -7.82 2.04
N GLU A 109 12.82 -8.32 3.27
CA GLU A 109 13.95 -8.71 4.12
C GLU A 109 14.80 -9.82 3.50
N GLN A 110 14.18 -10.83 2.90
CA GLN A 110 14.90 -11.90 2.20
C GLN A 110 15.69 -11.40 0.98
N SER A 111 15.22 -10.31 0.35
CA SER A 111 15.89 -9.70 -0.80
C SER A 111 17.05 -8.77 -0.42
N ARG A 112 17.26 -8.49 0.88
CA ARG A 112 18.37 -7.63 1.32
C ARG A 112 19.71 -8.32 1.19
N SER A 113 20.69 -7.60 0.65
CA SER A 113 22.07 -8.08 0.63
C SER A 113 22.73 -7.85 1.99
N LYS A 114 23.78 -8.62 2.33
CA LYS A 114 24.55 -8.41 3.58
C LYS A 114 25.14 -6.99 3.62
N ILE A 115 25.74 -6.56 2.51
CA ILE A 115 26.29 -5.20 2.34
C ILE A 115 25.18 -4.16 2.53
N GLY A 116 24.01 -4.41 1.93
CA GLY A 116 22.83 -3.57 2.05
C GLY A 116 22.29 -3.43 3.46
N GLN A 117 22.37 -4.48 4.27
CA GLN A 117 21.95 -4.43 5.67
C GLN A 117 22.92 -3.61 6.53
N GLU A 118 24.23 -3.74 6.29
CA GLU A 118 25.25 -2.91 6.92
C GLU A 118 25.07 -1.43 6.53
N GLU A 119 24.81 -1.18 5.24
CA GLU A 119 24.51 0.14 4.68
C GLU A 119 23.29 0.78 5.37
N TYR A 120 22.20 0.02 5.47
CA TYR A 120 20.98 0.45 6.15
C TYR A 120 21.23 0.84 7.60
N ASN A 121 21.98 0.01 8.34
CA ASN A 121 22.26 0.24 9.75
C ASN A 121 23.11 1.50 9.96
N GLN A 122 24.13 1.72 9.13
CA GLN A 122 24.96 2.93 9.18
C GLN A 122 24.13 4.19 8.94
N LEU A 123 23.27 4.17 7.91
CA LEU A 123 22.40 5.31 7.61
C LEU A 123 21.38 5.56 8.73
N LEU A 124 20.83 4.50 9.31
CA LEU A 124 19.94 4.60 10.47
C LEU A 124 20.63 5.29 11.65
N ASP A 125 21.90 4.96 11.92
CA ASP A 125 22.65 5.57 13.02
C ASP A 125 22.98 7.05 12.76
N ILE A 126 23.29 7.43 11.50
CA ILE A 126 23.43 8.83 11.10
C ILE A 126 22.12 9.61 11.33
N LEU A 127 20.98 9.01 10.97
CA LEU A 127 19.67 9.63 11.12
C LEU A 127 19.25 9.78 12.59
N LYS A 128 19.56 8.81 13.45
CA LYS A 128 19.27 8.88 14.89
C LYS A 128 19.91 10.09 15.57
N ILE A 129 21.11 10.51 15.14
CA ILE A 129 21.77 11.72 15.66
C ILE A 129 20.90 12.97 15.43
N LYS A 130 20.11 12.98 14.35
CA LYS A 130 19.18 14.06 13.99
C LYS A 130 17.76 13.86 14.55
N ASN A 131 17.56 12.89 15.45
CA ASN A 131 16.23 12.46 15.91
C ASN A 131 15.30 12.03 14.75
N GLN A 132 15.87 11.30 13.77
CA GLN A 132 15.16 10.79 12.60
C GLN A 132 15.35 9.28 12.44
N THR A 133 14.47 8.64 11.67
CA THR A 133 14.53 7.22 11.33
C THR A 133 14.06 6.96 9.89
N ILE A 134 14.29 5.75 9.42
CA ILE A 134 13.92 5.32 8.06
C ILE A 134 12.52 4.71 8.07
N TYR A 135 11.67 5.21 7.18
CA TYR A 135 10.42 4.56 6.81
C TYR A 135 10.62 3.77 5.52
N SER A 136 10.43 2.44 5.61
CA SER A 136 10.62 1.52 4.49
C SER A 136 9.57 1.72 3.40
N ILE A 137 10.03 1.93 2.17
CA ILE A 137 9.24 1.94 0.95
C ILE A 137 9.45 0.60 0.22
N PRO A 138 8.42 0.04 -0.43
CA PRO A 138 8.57 -1.19 -1.22
C PRO A 138 9.69 -1.09 -2.26
N PRO A 139 10.51 -2.15 -2.45
CA PRO A 139 11.63 -2.17 -3.39
C PRO A 139 11.16 -2.41 -4.83
N ASP A 140 10.41 -1.45 -5.38
CA ASP A 140 9.98 -1.44 -6.76
C ASP A 140 10.56 -0.24 -7.52
N GLY A 141 10.31 -0.17 -8.83
CA GLY A 141 10.76 0.95 -9.66
C GLY A 141 10.18 2.31 -9.26
N ASN A 142 9.15 2.35 -8.39
CA ASN A 142 8.48 3.56 -7.94
C ASN A 142 9.01 4.10 -6.61
N CYS A 143 10.01 3.45 -5.99
CA CYS A 143 10.51 3.80 -4.66
C CYS A 143 10.81 5.30 -4.47
N LEU A 144 11.39 5.98 -5.46
CA LEU A 144 11.62 7.43 -5.41
C LEU A 144 10.29 8.20 -5.22
N TYR A 145 9.33 7.97 -6.10
CA TYR A 145 8.05 8.67 -6.09
C TYR A 145 7.24 8.37 -4.83
N GLU A 146 7.21 7.11 -4.41
CA GLU A 146 6.50 6.70 -3.19
C GLU A 146 7.15 7.28 -1.93
N SER A 147 8.48 7.40 -1.89
CA SER A 147 9.17 8.05 -0.76
C SER A 147 8.81 9.54 -0.62
N ILE A 148 8.64 10.24 -1.74
CA ILE A 148 8.22 11.64 -1.81
C ILE A 148 6.75 11.78 -1.45
N ILE A 149 5.86 10.94 -2.01
CA ILE A 149 4.43 10.94 -1.66
C ILE A 149 4.25 10.70 -0.15
N HIS A 150 5.01 9.77 0.41
CA HIS A 150 5.00 9.51 1.84
C HIS A 150 5.42 10.75 2.65
N GLN A 151 6.50 11.45 2.27
CA GLN A 151 6.89 12.72 2.91
C GLN A 151 5.79 13.79 2.82
N LEU A 152 5.19 13.95 1.64
CA LEU A 152 4.11 14.92 1.43
C LEU A 152 2.92 14.62 2.35
N LYS A 153 2.52 13.36 2.51
CA LYS A 153 1.43 12.94 3.40
C LYS A 153 1.71 13.26 4.88
N GLN A 154 2.96 13.28 5.30
CA GLN A 154 3.32 13.59 6.68
C GLN A 154 3.36 15.09 6.95
N ARG A 155 3.89 15.85 5.99
CA ARG A 155 4.20 17.28 6.16
C ARG A 155 3.03 18.17 5.75
N ILE A 156 2.30 17.82 4.69
CA ILE A 156 1.19 18.62 4.16
C ILE A 156 -0.11 18.21 4.84
N LYS A 157 -0.65 19.14 5.65
CA LYS A 157 -1.97 19.01 6.28
C LYS A 157 -3.02 19.91 5.63
N ASN A 158 -2.58 21.07 5.13
CA ASN A 158 -3.44 22.05 4.49
C ASN A 158 -3.22 22.00 2.98
N PHE A 159 -4.21 21.50 2.26
CA PHE A 159 -4.22 21.44 0.79
C PHE A 159 -5.41 22.22 0.25
N LYS A 160 -5.23 22.81 -0.93
CA LYS A 160 -6.24 23.60 -1.63
C LYS A 160 -6.78 22.87 -2.86
N PHE A 161 -5.98 21.99 -3.44
CA PHE A 161 -6.28 21.32 -4.69
C PHE A 161 -6.43 19.82 -4.50
N SER A 162 -7.23 19.21 -5.38
CA SER A 162 -7.57 17.79 -5.34
C SER A 162 -7.43 17.17 -6.74
N LYS A 163 -7.67 15.86 -6.83
CA LYS A 163 -7.68 15.13 -8.11
C LYS A 163 -8.52 15.79 -9.19
N ASN A 164 -9.66 16.40 -8.83
CA ASN A 164 -10.55 17.04 -9.81
C ASN A 164 -9.88 18.25 -10.47
N ASN A 165 -9.10 19.04 -9.72
CA ASN A 165 -8.37 20.18 -10.28
C ASN A 165 -7.31 19.71 -11.28
N PHE A 166 -6.61 18.62 -10.95
CA PHE A 166 -5.64 18.01 -11.85
C PHE A 166 -6.29 17.52 -13.15
N LEU A 167 -7.41 16.80 -13.05
CA LEU A 167 -8.16 16.31 -14.22
C LEU A 167 -8.71 17.45 -15.10
N GLN A 168 -9.11 18.57 -14.49
CA GLN A 168 -9.50 19.78 -15.20
C GLN A 168 -8.34 20.39 -15.99
N ILE A 169 -7.14 20.50 -15.40
CA ILE A 169 -5.95 20.99 -16.12
C ILE A 169 -5.59 20.05 -17.28
N MET A 170 -5.75 18.75 -17.09
CA MET A 170 -5.54 17.74 -18.13
C MET A 170 -6.60 17.75 -19.24
N ASN A 171 -7.76 18.40 -19.01
CA ASN A 171 -8.95 18.24 -19.85
C ASN A 171 -9.34 16.76 -20.08
N GLN A 172 -9.27 15.95 -19.03
CA GLN A 172 -9.58 14.51 -19.08
C GLN A 172 -10.48 14.08 -17.92
N ASP A 173 -11.37 13.12 -18.15
CA ASP A 173 -12.24 12.57 -17.11
C ASP A 173 -11.52 11.58 -16.18
N ASN A 174 -10.44 10.97 -16.68
CA ASN A 174 -9.63 10.02 -15.94
C ASN A 174 -8.14 10.20 -16.29
N PHE A 175 -7.28 9.58 -15.49
CA PHE A 175 -5.84 9.63 -15.68
C PHE A 175 -5.26 8.21 -15.68
N SER A 176 -4.45 7.91 -16.69
CA SER A 176 -3.61 6.72 -16.78
C SER A 176 -2.42 7.02 -17.67
N LEU A 177 -1.23 6.52 -17.32
CA LEU A 177 -0.04 6.72 -18.15
C LEU A 177 -0.21 6.16 -19.58
N ASN A 178 -0.99 5.09 -19.74
CA ASN A 178 -1.16 4.40 -21.02
C ASN A 178 -1.92 5.21 -22.09
N ILE A 179 -2.67 6.24 -21.69
CA ILE A 179 -3.48 7.07 -22.60
C ILE A 179 -2.82 8.41 -22.91
N ILE A 180 -1.66 8.71 -22.31
CA ILE A 180 -1.00 10.00 -22.44
C ILE A 180 -0.02 9.93 -23.61
N ASP A 181 -0.18 10.85 -24.57
CA ASP A 181 0.81 11.09 -25.61
C ASP A 181 1.70 12.28 -25.21
N LEU A 182 2.96 11.99 -24.85
CA LEU A 182 3.95 13.02 -24.48
C LEU A 182 4.25 14.01 -25.62
N LYS A 183 3.97 13.65 -26.88
CA LYS A 183 4.18 14.56 -28.01
C LYS A 183 3.35 15.84 -27.89
N ASN A 184 2.26 15.80 -27.13
CA ASN A 184 1.43 16.95 -26.84
C ASN A 184 2.14 18.00 -25.98
N TYR A 185 3.20 17.62 -25.26
CA TYR A 185 3.96 18.51 -24.35
C TYR A 185 5.35 18.88 -24.86
N GLN A 186 5.76 18.37 -26.02
CA GLN A 186 7.00 18.80 -26.68
C GLN A 186 6.88 20.21 -27.26
N GLN A 187 8.00 20.93 -27.33
CA GLN A 187 8.12 22.22 -28.05
C GLN A 187 7.07 23.26 -27.63
N ASN A 188 6.64 23.24 -26.36
CA ASN A 188 5.64 24.15 -25.79
C ASN A 188 4.26 24.10 -26.49
N LYS A 189 3.92 22.99 -27.15
CA LYS A 189 2.61 22.83 -27.83
C LYS A 189 1.42 22.94 -26.86
N ASN A 190 1.51 22.28 -25.72
CA ASN A 190 0.57 22.44 -24.60
C ASN A 190 1.39 22.71 -23.34
N ILE A 191 1.25 23.91 -22.81
CA ILE A 191 1.90 24.29 -21.55
C ILE A 191 1.02 23.80 -20.40
N PHE A 192 1.55 22.86 -19.64
CA PHE A 192 0.96 22.36 -18.42
C PHE A 192 1.30 23.29 -17.24
N ASP A 193 0.27 23.66 -16.48
CA ASP A 193 0.42 24.46 -15.27
C ASP A 193 0.65 23.57 -14.04
N PHE A 194 1.79 23.79 -13.38
CA PHE A 194 2.18 23.06 -12.17
C PHE A 194 1.76 23.76 -10.87
N SER A 195 1.18 24.96 -10.94
CA SER A 195 0.91 25.83 -9.77
C SER A 195 0.11 25.14 -8.66
N ILE A 196 -0.78 24.21 -9.03
CA ILE A 196 -1.63 23.50 -8.05
C ILE A 196 -0.84 22.53 -7.16
N PHE A 197 0.33 22.06 -7.60
CA PHE A 197 1.08 20.98 -6.92
C PHE A 197 1.81 21.41 -5.66
N GLU A 198 2.01 22.71 -5.46
CA GLU A 198 2.52 23.27 -4.20
C GLU A 198 1.58 22.96 -3.01
N SER A 199 0.26 22.95 -3.26
CA SER A 199 -0.78 22.75 -2.23
C SER A 199 -1.81 21.69 -2.62
N PHE A 200 -1.37 20.66 -3.32
CA PHE A 200 -2.20 19.54 -3.74
C PHE A 200 -2.38 18.50 -2.62
N ASP A 201 -3.57 17.91 -2.52
CA ASP A 201 -3.87 16.86 -1.55
C ASP A 201 -3.01 15.62 -1.81
N PRO A 202 -2.07 15.27 -0.90
CA PRO A 202 -1.14 14.18 -1.13
C PRO A 202 -1.83 12.81 -1.11
N ASN A 203 -3.07 12.69 -0.64
CA ASN A 203 -3.85 11.45 -0.71
C ASN A 203 -4.33 11.13 -2.12
N HIS A 204 -4.41 12.14 -3.00
CA HIS A 204 -4.79 11.99 -4.38
C HIS A 204 -3.59 11.83 -5.33
N LEU A 205 -2.35 11.95 -4.83
CA LEU A 205 -1.13 11.69 -5.60
C LEU A 205 -0.84 10.20 -5.70
N THR A 206 -0.32 9.81 -6.85
CA THR A 206 0.20 8.46 -7.13
C THR A 206 1.56 8.58 -7.81
N SER A 207 2.36 7.51 -7.77
CA SER A 207 3.62 7.43 -8.51
C SER A 207 3.41 7.70 -10.00
N ASP A 208 2.32 7.21 -10.60
CA ASP A 208 1.97 7.51 -11.99
C ASP A 208 1.77 9.00 -12.26
N ILE A 209 1.06 9.71 -11.37
CA ILE A 209 0.87 11.17 -11.50
C ILE A 209 2.24 11.86 -11.41
N LEU A 210 3.07 11.52 -10.42
CA LEU A 210 4.38 12.16 -10.30
C LEU A 210 5.31 11.85 -11.48
N ARG A 211 5.30 10.63 -12.02
CA ARG A 211 6.03 10.27 -13.25
C ARG A 211 5.62 11.15 -14.42
N PHE A 212 4.30 11.29 -14.63
CA PHE A 212 3.77 12.16 -15.67
C PHE A 212 4.22 13.62 -15.48
N LEU A 213 4.05 14.17 -14.27
CA LEU A 213 4.44 15.55 -13.98
C LEU A 213 5.93 15.78 -14.20
N THR A 214 6.77 14.85 -13.76
CA THR A 214 8.22 14.90 -14.00
C THR A 214 8.53 14.91 -15.49
N SER A 215 7.94 13.99 -16.27
CA SER A 215 8.13 13.93 -17.72
C SER A 215 7.74 15.23 -18.41
N VAL A 216 6.56 15.78 -18.08
CA VAL A 216 6.08 17.03 -18.68
C VAL A 216 6.95 18.22 -18.26
N TYR A 217 7.40 18.26 -17.00
CA TYR A 217 8.26 19.33 -16.52
C TYR A 217 9.62 19.32 -17.22
N ILE A 218 10.22 18.15 -17.42
CA ILE A 218 11.47 18.01 -18.17
C ILE A 218 11.30 18.51 -19.60
N LEU A 219 10.22 18.11 -20.29
CA LEU A 219 9.93 18.55 -21.66
C LEU A 219 9.71 20.06 -21.78
N GLN A 220 9.04 20.68 -20.80
CA GLN A 220 8.80 22.13 -20.78
C GLN A 220 10.02 22.95 -20.33
N ASN A 221 11.01 22.32 -19.69
CA ASN A 221 12.24 22.97 -19.20
C ASN A 221 13.48 22.31 -19.82
N TYR A 222 13.39 22.01 -21.12
CA TYR A 222 14.35 21.19 -21.86
C TYR A 222 15.82 21.56 -21.62
N ASP A 223 16.15 22.85 -21.75
CA ASP A 223 17.52 23.37 -21.62
C ASP A 223 18.15 23.11 -20.25
N LEU A 224 17.31 22.97 -19.20
CA LEU A 224 17.77 22.71 -17.85
C LEU A 224 18.25 21.26 -17.66
N PHE A 225 17.71 20.34 -18.45
CA PHE A 225 17.90 18.89 -18.26
C PHE A 225 18.74 18.23 -19.36
N ILE A 226 18.77 18.80 -20.55
CA ILE A 226 19.34 18.16 -21.74
C ILE A 226 20.80 17.73 -21.57
N ASN A 227 21.63 18.52 -20.90
CA ASN A 227 23.03 18.19 -20.65
C ASN A 227 23.20 16.99 -19.71
N PHE A 228 22.33 16.87 -18.70
CA PHE A 228 22.33 15.72 -17.80
C PHE A 228 21.83 14.47 -18.51
N ILE A 229 20.80 14.59 -19.36
CA ILE A 229 20.20 13.47 -20.08
C ILE A 229 21.12 12.97 -21.20
N TYR A 230 21.75 13.85 -21.98
CA TYR A 230 22.66 13.45 -23.07
C TYR A 230 23.82 12.57 -22.60
N LYS A 231 24.29 12.76 -21.37
CA LYS A 231 25.35 11.93 -20.77
C LYS A 231 24.96 10.44 -20.72
N TYR A 232 23.67 10.14 -20.69
CA TYR A 232 23.11 8.79 -20.61
C TYR A 232 22.43 8.35 -21.91
N ALA A 233 22.38 9.21 -22.92
CA ALA A 233 21.72 8.91 -24.19
C ALA A 233 22.65 8.13 -25.13
N GLU A 234 22.09 7.14 -25.84
CA GLU A 234 22.80 6.48 -26.93
C GLU A 234 23.04 7.44 -28.10
N GLN A 235 24.13 7.24 -28.83
CA GLN A 235 24.48 8.04 -30.01
C GLN A 235 23.50 7.70 -31.14
N ASP A 236 22.46 8.52 -31.30
CA ASP A 236 21.48 8.65 -32.41
C ASP A 236 20.07 9.08 -31.94
N ASN A 237 19.93 9.55 -30.69
CA ASN A 237 18.66 10.09 -30.21
C ASN A 237 18.34 11.48 -30.79
N ASN A 238 17.40 11.51 -31.75
CA ASN A 238 16.85 12.76 -32.33
C ASN A 238 16.13 13.66 -31.30
N ASP A 239 15.68 13.10 -30.17
CA ASP A 239 15.16 13.86 -29.00
C ASP A 239 15.43 13.08 -27.70
N PRO A 240 16.58 13.31 -27.04
CA PRO A 240 16.96 12.58 -25.83
C PRO A 240 16.01 12.81 -24.66
N CYS A 241 15.54 14.05 -24.44
CA CYS A 241 14.62 14.34 -23.34
C CYS A 241 13.30 13.61 -23.53
N TYR A 242 12.74 13.61 -24.75
CA TYR A 242 11.52 12.89 -25.03
C TYR A 242 11.67 11.38 -24.79
N ASN A 243 12.73 10.77 -25.31
CA ASN A 243 12.96 9.34 -25.12
C ASN A 243 13.20 9.00 -23.64
N TYR A 244 13.88 9.86 -22.89
CA TYR A 244 14.03 9.71 -21.46
C TYR A 244 12.69 9.82 -20.71
N CYS A 245 11.86 10.80 -21.07
CA CYS A 245 10.52 10.96 -20.48
C CYS A 245 9.60 9.78 -20.76
N GLN A 246 9.73 9.10 -21.90
CA GLN A 246 9.05 7.83 -22.16
C GLN A 246 9.52 6.72 -21.21
N GLN A 247 10.82 6.62 -20.92
CA GLN A 247 11.35 5.66 -19.95
C GLN A 247 10.88 5.96 -18.53
N ILE A 248 10.74 7.24 -18.16
CA ILE A 248 10.12 7.66 -16.90
C ILE A 248 8.70 7.12 -16.78
N MET A 249 7.88 7.27 -17.81
CA MET A 249 6.51 6.73 -17.83
C MET A 249 6.48 5.21 -17.77
N ASN A 250 7.50 4.54 -18.32
CA ASN A 250 7.61 3.07 -18.34
C ASN A 250 8.25 2.46 -17.09
N GLY A 251 8.46 3.24 -16.03
CA GLY A 251 8.88 2.70 -14.74
C GLY A 251 10.39 2.64 -14.52
N ILE A 252 11.22 3.38 -15.27
CA ILE A 252 12.65 3.47 -14.97
C ILE A 252 12.87 3.98 -13.53
N TYR A 253 13.97 3.53 -12.92
CA TYR A 253 14.43 4.02 -11.62
C TYR A 253 14.74 5.50 -11.68
N GLY A 254 14.24 6.24 -10.68
CA GLY A 254 14.49 7.67 -10.57
C GLY A 254 15.93 7.99 -10.13
N SER A 255 16.33 9.22 -10.43
CA SER A 255 17.66 9.76 -10.22
C SER A 255 17.58 11.22 -9.75
N GLU A 256 18.73 11.90 -9.75
CA GLU A 256 18.81 13.35 -9.47
C GLU A 256 18.00 14.21 -10.44
N ILE A 257 17.78 13.75 -11.68
CA ILE A 257 16.99 14.47 -12.69
C ILE A 257 15.53 14.56 -12.23
N GLU A 258 14.94 13.44 -11.83
CA GLU A 258 13.57 13.37 -11.32
C GLU A 258 13.42 14.17 -10.02
N ILE A 259 14.39 14.09 -9.11
CA ILE A 259 14.38 14.83 -7.84
C ILE A 259 14.40 16.34 -8.09
N THR A 260 15.25 16.80 -9.02
CA THR A 260 15.34 18.21 -9.40
C THR A 260 14.02 18.71 -9.99
N ALA A 261 13.40 17.94 -10.89
CA ALA A 261 12.09 18.27 -11.43
C ALA A 261 11.01 18.33 -10.34
N LEU A 262 10.91 17.30 -9.50
CA LEU A 262 9.90 17.19 -8.44
C LEU A 262 10.04 18.29 -7.39
N SER A 263 11.27 18.68 -7.03
CA SER A 263 11.51 19.80 -6.13
C SER A 263 10.89 21.09 -6.67
N ASN A 264 11.02 21.35 -7.97
CA ASN A 264 10.46 22.54 -8.61
C ASN A 264 8.95 22.48 -8.82
N ILE A 265 8.40 21.30 -9.16
CA ILE A 265 6.97 21.08 -9.33
C ILE A 265 6.24 21.27 -7.99
N LEU A 266 6.78 20.68 -6.92
CA LEU A 266 6.16 20.70 -5.60
C LEU A 266 6.48 21.97 -4.82
N LYS A 267 7.44 22.78 -5.30
CA LYS A 267 7.98 23.95 -4.57
C LYS A 267 8.48 23.57 -3.18
N LYS A 268 9.21 22.45 -3.11
CA LYS A 268 9.79 21.92 -1.88
C LYS A 268 11.25 21.60 -2.05
N LYS A 269 12.03 21.89 -1.02
CA LYS A 269 13.40 21.39 -0.91
C LYS A 269 13.34 19.88 -0.70
N ILE A 270 14.13 19.12 -1.43
CA ILE A 270 14.22 17.67 -1.25
C ILE A 270 15.66 17.33 -0.85
N THR A 271 15.82 16.77 0.33
CA THR A 271 17.14 16.38 0.86
C THR A 271 17.26 14.87 0.87
N VAL A 272 18.29 14.40 0.17
CA VAL A 272 18.64 12.98 0.04
C VAL A 272 19.80 12.68 0.97
N GLN A 273 19.57 11.82 1.97
CA GLN A 273 20.63 11.31 2.84
C GLN A 273 21.18 9.98 2.31
N ASP A 274 22.47 9.95 2.07
CA ASP A 274 23.30 8.79 1.80
C ASP A 274 24.23 8.60 3.01
N ILE A 275 24.87 7.45 3.16
CA ILE A 275 25.88 7.22 4.19
C ILE A 275 27.00 8.26 4.12
N ASN A 276 27.41 8.61 2.90
CA ASN A 276 28.60 9.44 2.69
C ASN A 276 28.28 10.91 2.46
N MET A 277 27.03 11.26 2.17
CA MET A 277 26.67 12.60 1.74
C MET A 277 25.21 12.95 2.03
N SER A 278 24.94 14.25 2.11
CA SER A 278 23.60 14.80 2.18
C SER A 278 23.48 15.84 1.07
N ILE A 279 22.64 15.58 0.07
CA ILE A 279 22.45 16.48 -1.07
C ILE A 279 21.06 17.09 -0.98
N SER A 280 20.97 18.42 -1.14
CA SER A 280 19.72 19.17 -1.17
C SER A 280 19.42 19.67 -2.58
N TYR A 281 18.16 19.53 -2.99
CA TYR A 281 17.65 20.04 -4.26
C TYR A 281 16.58 21.10 -3.99
N GLY A 282 16.62 22.21 -4.73
CA GLY A 282 15.69 23.33 -4.55
C GLY A 282 15.90 24.09 -3.23
N GLU A 283 17.14 24.50 -2.95
CA GLU A 283 17.51 25.21 -1.72
C GLU A 283 16.73 26.51 -1.46
N ASN A 284 16.09 27.07 -2.50
CA ASN A 284 15.29 28.29 -2.41
C ASN A 284 13.88 28.07 -1.81
N TYR A 285 13.50 26.83 -1.51
CA TYR A 285 12.18 26.50 -0.98
C TYR A 285 12.24 26.28 0.55
N ASP A 286 11.32 26.91 1.28
CA ASP A 286 11.30 26.89 2.74
C ASP A 286 10.90 25.52 3.32
N GLU A 287 9.95 24.85 2.67
CA GLU A 287 9.44 23.57 3.13
C GLU A 287 10.28 22.41 2.57
N GLU A 288 10.74 21.54 3.46
CA GLU A 288 11.73 20.50 3.14
C GLU A 288 11.16 19.09 3.34
N LEU A 289 11.47 18.20 2.40
CA LEU A 289 11.18 16.76 2.42
C LEU A 289 12.49 15.97 2.57
N PHE A 290 12.48 14.90 3.37
CA PHE A 290 13.65 14.08 3.60
C PHE A 290 13.44 12.65 3.07
N ILE A 291 14.35 12.22 2.21
CA ILE A 291 14.44 10.85 1.72
C ILE A 291 15.86 10.33 1.93
N CYS A 292 16.04 9.02 1.93
CA CYS A 292 17.36 8.43 2.02
C CYS A 292 17.60 7.46 0.86
N PHE A 293 18.85 7.40 0.42
CA PHE A 293 19.27 6.65 -0.74
C PHE A 293 20.14 5.49 -0.33
N HIS A 294 19.85 4.34 -0.92
CA HIS A 294 20.58 3.12 -0.70
C HIS A 294 21.14 2.60 -2.03
N HIS A 295 22.42 2.23 -2.05
CA HIS A 295 23.10 1.68 -3.23
C HIS A 295 22.90 0.18 -3.34
N ASN A 296 22.98 -0.54 -2.21
CA ASN A 296 23.03 -2.01 -2.19
C ASN A 296 22.01 -2.64 -1.23
N LEU A 297 21.05 -1.86 -0.71
CA LEU A 297 20.05 -2.38 0.22
C LEU A 297 19.36 -3.63 -0.32
N TYR A 298 18.99 -3.61 -1.59
CA TYR A 298 18.33 -4.72 -2.27
C TYR A 298 19.16 -5.21 -3.46
N THR A 299 19.01 -6.49 -3.80
CA THR A 299 19.67 -7.10 -4.97
C THR A 299 19.25 -6.51 -6.30
N LEU A 300 18.09 -5.86 -6.35
CA LEU A 300 17.56 -5.16 -7.53
C LEU A 300 18.27 -3.81 -7.80
N GLY A 301 19.14 -3.37 -6.89
CA GLY A 301 19.98 -2.20 -7.04
C GLY A 301 19.57 -1.04 -6.13
N LYS A 302 19.66 0.17 -6.69
CA LYS A 302 19.46 1.44 -6.01
C LYS A 302 18.03 1.58 -5.49
N HIS A 303 17.87 2.13 -4.29
CA HIS A 303 16.58 2.22 -3.62
C HIS A 303 16.43 3.49 -2.81
N TYR A 304 15.22 4.06 -2.80
CA TYR A 304 14.88 5.22 -1.98
C TYR A 304 13.90 4.83 -0.86
N ASN A 305 14.19 5.28 0.35
CA ASN A 305 13.27 5.23 1.48
C ASN A 305 12.92 6.65 1.94
N SER A 306 11.86 6.76 2.73
CA SER A 306 11.46 8.04 3.31
C SER A 306 12.11 8.22 4.69
N VAL A 307 12.39 9.46 5.09
CA VAL A 307 13.00 9.77 6.40
C VAL A 307 11.99 10.50 7.26
N ILE A 308 11.73 10.00 8.46
CA ILE A 308 10.69 10.53 9.35
C ILE A 308 11.31 10.92 10.69
N ASP A 309 10.68 11.85 11.39
CA ASP A 309 11.11 12.23 12.73
C ASP A 309 10.74 11.10 13.73
N LEU A 310 11.60 10.88 14.72
CA LEU A 310 11.43 9.88 15.79
C LEU A 310 10.48 10.33 16.89
#